data_AF-A0A8S9YW82-F1
#
_entry.id   AF-A0A8S9YW82-F1
#
_cell.length_a   1.000
_cell.length_b   1.000
_cell.length_c   1.000
_cell.angle_alpha   90.00
_cell.angle_beta   90.00
_cell.angle_gamma   90.00
#
_symmetry.space_group_name_H-M   'P 1'
#
loop_
_entity.id
_entity.type
_entity.pdbx_description
1 polymer ?
#
loop_
_entity_poly.entity_id
_entity_poly.type
_entity_poly.pdbx_seq_one_letter_code
_entity_poly.pdbx_strand_id
1 'polypeptide(L)'
;MSSSRSFETKITDAISKINKGLGAYFGKTVGATCVKIKQVDESWFVAAVEEVTQEFLSKSDEGLQTLLKQYSVNQKGAQLDYANRHLKTFKAWYYVVRFIQNQCFRQPSGDPNKDIRAHLLAVDREHVDVLAKRVLDLNRELRPRVNEVSKQERLLRDEFTELRLMLKQVDDLLALVREVDKSCSFLRPTDIEIISR
;
A
#
# COMPACT_ATOMS: atom_id res chain seq x y z
N MET A 1 24.56 20.06 -16.78
CA MET A 1 23.10 20.07 -17.01
C MET A 1 22.84 19.73 -18.47
N SER A 2 22.45 18.50 -18.80
CA SER A 2 22.07 18.17 -20.18
C SER A 2 20.62 18.59 -20.38
N SER A 3 20.41 19.65 -21.16
CA SER A 3 19.09 19.99 -21.70
C SER A 3 18.68 18.87 -22.65
N SER A 4 18.02 17.85 -22.12
CA SER A 4 17.42 16.79 -22.92
C SER A 4 16.29 17.43 -23.73
N ARG A 5 16.48 17.56 -25.05
CA ARG A 5 15.42 17.97 -25.99
C ARG A 5 14.12 17.23 -25.67
N SER A 6 12.98 17.91 -25.78
CA SER A 6 11.67 17.31 -25.53
C SER A 6 11.42 16.16 -26.51
N PHE A 7 10.51 15.25 -26.13
CA PHE A 7 10.15 14.10 -26.97
C PHE A 7 9.55 14.56 -28.30
N GLU A 8 8.72 15.59 -28.28
CA GLU A 8 8.16 16.21 -29.48
C GLU A 8 9.23 16.81 -30.39
N THR A 9 10.24 17.50 -29.85
CA THR A 9 11.34 18.03 -30.66
C THR A 9 12.14 16.90 -31.32
N LYS A 10 12.41 15.81 -30.59
CA LYS A 10 13.11 14.64 -31.14
C LYS A 10 12.34 13.99 -32.30
N ILE A 11 11.01 13.86 -32.16
CA ILE A 11 10.15 13.29 -33.20
C ILE A 11 10.04 14.24 -34.39
N THR A 12 9.88 15.54 -34.15
CA THR A 12 9.83 16.57 -35.20
C THR A 12 11.13 16.60 -36.01
N ASP A 13 12.28 16.56 -35.34
CA ASP A 13 13.59 16.52 -36.00
C ASP A 13 13.74 15.26 -36.87
N ALA A 14 13.28 14.09 -36.38
CA ALA A 14 13.36 12.84 -37.11
C ALA A 14 12.46 12.84 -38.35
N ILE A 15 11.22 13.29 -38.21
CA ILE A 15 10.26 13.33 -39.32
C ILE A 15 10.66 14.38 -40.35
N SER A 16 11.19 15.54 -39.94
CA SER A 16 11.73 16.53 -40.88
C SER A 16 12.82 15.94 -41.77
N LYS A 17 13.71 15.10 -41.22
CA LYS A 17 14.74 14.40 -42.01
C LYS A 17 14.15 13.38 -42.97
N ILE A 18 13.16 12.61 -42.52
CA ILE A 18 12.47 11.62 -43.37
C ILE A 18 11.74 12.33 -44.52
N ASN A 19 10.98 13.37 -44.22
CA ASN A 19 10.23 14.17 -45.19
C ASN A 19 11.16 14.79 -46.25
N LYS A 20 12.29 15.38 -45.84
CA LYS A 20 13.32 15.87 -46.77
C LYS A 20 13.90 14.76 -47.66
N GLY A 21 14.17 13.59 -47.08
CA GLY A 21 14.65 12.43 -47.83
C GLY A 21 13.64 11.93 -48.87
N LEU A 22 12.36 11.86 -48.48
CA LEU A 22 11.26 11.47 -49.37
C LEU A 22 11.05 12.49 -50.49
N GLY A 23 11.08 13.80 -50.19
CA GLY A 23 10.99 14.85 -51.20
C GLY A 23 12.14 14.79 -52.22
N ALA A 24 13.37 14.61 -51.76
CA ALA A 24 14.53 14.45 -52.64
C ALA A 24 14.44 13.18 -53.51
N TYR A 25 13.97 12.07 -52.94
CA TYR A 25 13.75 10.82 -53.66
C TYR A 25 12.65 10.96 -54.72
N PHE A 26 11.54 11.61 -54.38
CA PHE A 26 10.45 11.90 -55.30
C PHE A 26 10.91 12.74 -56.48
N GLY A 27 11.58 13.87 -56.22
CA GLY A 27 12.11 14.74 -57.27
C GLY A 27 13.07 14.02 -58.21
N LYS A 28 13.98 13.19 -57.67
CA LYS A 28 14.88 12.34 -58.49
C LYS A 28 14.11 11.35 -59.37
N THR A 29 13.14 10.67 -58.79
CA THR A 29 12.39 9.60 -59.46
C THR A 29 11.50 10.17 -60.56
N VAL A 30 10.78 11.25 -60.28
CA VAL A 30 9.94 11.95 -61.25
C VAL A 30 10.80 12.56 -62.37
N GLY A 31 11.93 13.17 -62.03
CA GLY A 31 12.88 13.69 -63.02
C GLY A 31 13.43 12.61 -63.96
N ALA A 32 13.70 11.40 -63.46
CA ALA A 32 14.18 10.28 -64.26
C ALA A 32 13.08 9.59 -65.09
N THR A 33 11.85 9.54 -64.57
CA THR A 33 10.73 8.83 -65.23
C THR A 33 10.04 9.71 -66.28
N CYS A 34 9.93 11.01 -66.01
CA CYS A 34 9.18 11.96 -66.85
C CYS A 34 10.08 12.81 -67.77
N VAL A 35 11.24 12.27 -68.19
CA VAL A 35 12.25 12.99 -69.00
C VAL A 35 11.64 13.62 -70.25
N LYS A 36 10.74 12.92 -70.94
CA LYS A 36 10.10 13.43 -72.16
C LYS A 36 9.26 14.68 -71.91
N ILE A 37 8.55 14.74 -70.78
CA ILE A 37 7.74 15.90 -70.38
C ILE A 37 8.67 17.04 -69.97
N LYS A 38 9.72 16.73 -69.21
CA LYS A 38 10.74 17.70 -68.81
C LYS A 38 11.43 18.37 -70.00
N GLN A 39 11.64 17.64 -71.10
CA GLN A 39 12.24 18.17 -72.33
C GLN A 39 11.32 19.13 -73.11
N VAL A 40 10.00 19.02 -72.95
CA VAL A 40 9.02 19.90 -73.62
C VAL A 40 8.98 21.26 -72.95
N ASP A 41 8.95 21.28 -71.62
CA ASP A 41 8.99 22.51 -70.82
C ASP A 41 9.67 22.24 -69.46
N GLU A 42 10.96 22.54 -69.40
CA GLU A 42 11.78 22.26 -68.21
C GLU A 42 11.41 23.16 -67.03
N SER A 43 11.12 24.44 -67.28
CA SER A 43 10.83 25.40 -66.21
C SER A 43 9.47 25.10 -65.56
N TRP A 44 8.45 24.80 -66.36
CA TRP A 44 7.16 24.35 -65.84
C TRP A 44 7.29 23.04 -65.07
N PHE A 45 8.02 22.05 -65.60
CA PHE A 45 8.17 20.75 -64.95
C PHE A 45 8.87 20.87 -63.59
N VAL A 46 9.96 21.64 -63.51
CA VAL A 46 10.67 21.87 -62.25
C VAL A 46 9.76 22.58 -61.24
N ALA A 47 9.04 23.62 -61.67
CA ALA A 47 8.12 24.35 -60.81
C ALA A 47 6.99 23.45 -60.27
N ALA A 48 6.38 22.62 -61.11
CA ALA A 48 5.30 21.72 -60.71
C ALA A 48 5.77 20.63 -59.72
N VAL A 49 6.95 20.05 -59.96
CA VAL A 49 7.53 19.05 -59.04
C VAL A 49 7.89 19.68 -57.70
N GLU A 50 8.43 20.90 -57.72
CA GLU A 50 8.75 21.65 -56.50
C GLU A 50 7.47 22.00 -55.72
N GLU A 51 6.43 22.50 -56.39
CA GLU A 51 5.13 22.80 -55.78
C GLU A 51 4.52 21.58 -55.07
N VAL A 52 4.42 20.44 -55.76
CA VAL A 52 3.88 19.20 -55.17
C VAL A 52 4.73 18.73 -54.00
N THR A 53 6.06 18.85 -54.11
CA THR A 53 6.97 18.47 -53.03
C THR A 53 6.78 19.37 -51.81
N GLN A 54 6.68 20.69 -52.00
CA GLN A 54 6.45 21.64 -50.92
C GLN A 54 5.09 21.44 -50.26
N GLU A 55 4.05 21.19 -51.05
CA GLU A 55 2.70 20.88 -50.53
C GLU A 55 2.72 19.62 -49.66
N PHE A 56 3.38 18.56 -50.12
CA PHE A 56 3.54 17.32 -49.35
C PHE A 56 4.29 17.57 -48.02
N LEU A 57 5.38 18.33 -48.05
CA LEU A 57 6.17 18.66 -46.86
C LEU A 57 5.31 19.44 -45.85
N SER A 58 4.59 20.47 -46.32
CA SER A 58 3.75 21.31 -45.46
C SER A 58 2.62 20.51 -44.81
N LYS A 59 1.88 19.71 -45.60
CA LYS A 59 0.79 18.88 -45.07
C LYS A 59 1.29 17.82 -44.09
N SER A 60 2.48 17.26 -44.33
CA SER A 60 3.09 16.27 -43.44
C SER A 60 3.47 16.89 -42.09
N ASP A 61 4.04 18.10 -42.11
CA ASP A 61 4.41 18.82 -40.87
C ASP A 61 3.16 19.26 -40.09
N GLU A 62 2.10 19.74 -40.75
CA GLU A 62 0.82 20.06 -40.11
C GLU A 62 0.16 18.83 -39.46
N GLY A 63 0.13 17.71 -40.20
CA GLY A 63 -0.36 16.43 -39.70
C GLY A 63 0.43 15.96 -38.47
N LEU A 64 1.75 16.12 -38.49
CA LEU A 64 2.60 15.79 -37.35
C LEU A 64 2.25 16.63 -36.12
N GLN A 65 2.15 17.96 -36.25
CA GLN A 65 1.83 18.83 -35.13
C GLN A 65 0.48 18.47 -34.50
N THR A 66 -0.49 18.09 -35.34
CA THR A 66 -1.80 17.62 -34.89
C THR A 66 -1.69 16.34 -34.08
N LEU A 67 -0.93 15.35 -34.57
CA LEU A 67 -0.72 14.07 -33.88
C LEU A 67 0.03 14.25 -32.55
N LEU A 68 1.09 15.07 -32.54
CA LEU A 68 1.86 15.32 -31.31
C LEU A 68 0.97 15.89 -30.20
N LYS A 69 0.08 16.83 -30.55
CA LYS A 69 -0.91 17.40 -29.63
C LYS A 69 -1.97 16.39 -29.22
N GLN A 70 -2.57 15.67 -30.17
CA GLN A 70 -3.64 14.69 -29.91
C GLN A 70 -3.19 13.59 -28.93
N TYR A 71 -1.95 13.14 -29.06
CA TYR A 71 -1.42 12.07 -28.21
C TYR A 71 -0.74 12.57 -26.92
N SER A 72 -0.67 13.88 -26.70
CA SER A 72 0.02 14.52 -25.56
C SER A 72 1.42 13.95 -25.36
N VAL A 73 2.21 13.92 -26.44
CA VAL A 73 3.46 13.14 -26.50
C VAL A 73 4.47 13.57 -25.44
N ASN A 74 4.62 14.88 -25.20
CA ASN A 74 5.51 15.35 -24.13
C ASN A 74 5.06 14.91 -22.73
N GLN A 75 3.75 14.90 -22.46
CA GLN A 75 3.22 14.47 -21.16
C GLN A 75 3.49 12.98 -20.93
N LYS A 76 3.21 12.13 -21.93
CA LYS A 76 3.47 10.68 -21.85
C LYS A 76 4.97 10.38 -21.80
N GLY A 77 5.78 11.12 -22.55
CA GLY A 77 7.24 11.04 -22.49
C GLY A 77 7.77 11.38 -21.10
N ALA A 78 7.26 12.43 -20.47
CA ALA A 78 7.62 12.80 -19.09
C ALA A 78 7.20 11.71 -18.08
N GLN A 79 6.03 11.10 -18.25
CA GLN A 79 5.60 9.96 -17.42
C GLN A 79 6.53 8.76 -17.58
N LEU A 80 6.95 8.45 -18.80
CA LEU A 80 7.92 7.37 -19.08
C LEU A 80 9.31 7.67 -18.50
N ASP A 81 9.80 8.90 -18.62
CA ASP A 81 11.07 9.30 -18.01
C ASP A 81 11.03 9.23 -16.49
N TYR A 82 9.92 9.70 -15.89
CA TYR A 82 9.69 9.58 -14.46
C TYR A 82 9.68 8.10 -14.04
N ALA A 83 8.92 7.28 -14.75
CA ALA A 83 8.87 5.84 -14.54
C ALA A 83 10.26 5.20 -14.64
N ASN A 84 11.02 5.46 -15.69
CA ASN A 84 12.36 4.89 -15.89
C ASN A 84 13.37 5.29 -14.82
N ARG A 85 13.26 6.51 -14.28
CA ARG A 85 14.17 7.00 -13.22
C ARG A 85 13.81 6.47 -11.83
N HIS A 86 12.52 6.36 -11.53
CA HIS A 86 12.05 6.07 -10.17
C HIS A 86 11.65 4.60 -9.98
N LEU A 87 11.28 3.91 -11.07
CA LEU A 87 11.01 2.49 -11.06
C LEU A 87 12.30 1.74 -11.40
N LYS A 88 13.16 1.57 -10.39
CA LYS A 88 14.31 0.66 -10.47
C LYS A 88 13.80 -0.78 -10.55
N THR A 89 13.38 -1.25 -11.73
CA THR A 89 13.18 -2.68 -11.99
C THR A 89 14.47 -3.25 -12.58
N PHE A 90 15.15 -4.12 -11.83
CA PHE A 90 16.42 -4.76 -12.25
C PHE A 90 16.24 -5.68 -13.47
N LYS A 91 15.01 -6.02 -13.85
CA LYS A 91 14.64 -6.71 -15.10
C LYS A 91 13.27 -6.22 -15.58
N ALA A 92 13.16 -5.90 -16.87
CA ALA A 92 11.87 -5.88 -17.54
C ALA A 92 11.25 -7.29 -17.44
N TRP A 93 9.93 -7.37 -17.21
CA TRP A 93 9.18 -8.62 -17.12
C TRP A 93 9.44 -9.48 -18.36
N TYR A 94 10.33 -10.46 -18.26
CA TYR A 94 10.43 -11.55 -19.22
C TYR A 94 10.96 -12.78 -18.49
N TYR A 95 10.15 -13.84 -18.53
CA TYR A 95 10.47 -15.25 -18.29
C TYR A 95 11.70 -15.54 -17.42
N VAL A 96 11.52 -15.64 -16.10
CA VAL A 96 12.39 -16.50 -15.30
C VAL A 96 11.53 -17.28 -14.30
N VAL A 97 11.30 -18.53 -14.68
CA VAL A 97 10.96 -19.62 -13.77
C VAL A 97 12.08 -19.70 -12.73
N ARG A 98 11.69 -19.69 -11.44
CA ARG A 98 12.45 -19.93 -10.19
C ARG A 98 13.02 -18.73 -9.41
N PHE A 99 12.48 -18.69 -8.18
CA PHE A 99 13.14 -18.50 -6.88
C PHE A 99 13.48 -17.07 -6.38
N ILE A 100 12.88 -16.82 -5.22
CA ILE A 100 13.32 -16.00 -4.07
C ILE A 100 12.99 -14.49 -4.11
N GLN A 101 12.15 -14.15 -3.12
CA GLN A 101 12.02 -12.93 -2.31
C GLN A 101 12.23 -11.55 -2.96
N ASN A 102 11.26 -10.68 -2.63
CA ASN A 102 11.21 -9.23 -2.80
C ASN A 102 10.76 -8.70 -4.17
N GLN A 103 9.42 -8.62 -4.27
CA GLN A 103 8.63 -7.49 -4.77
C GLN A 103 9.23 -6.70 -5.95
N CYS A 104 8.68 -6.92 -7.15
CA CYS A 104 8.20 -5.88 -8.08
C CYS A 104 7.66 -6.55 -9.36
N PHE A 105 6.35 -6.45 -9.59
CA PHE A 105 5.65 -7.04 -10.74
C PHE A 105 5.10 -5.94 -11.66
N ARG A 106 5.58 -5.78 -12.91
CA ARG A 106 5.15 -4.73 -13.85
C ARG A 106 5.18 -5.15 -15.35
N GLN A 107 4.34 -6.12 -15.71
CA GLN A 107 3.63 -6.25 -17.01
C GLN A 107 2.30 -7.00 -16.69
N PRO A 108 1.32 -7.10 -17.59
CA PRO A 108 0.11 -7.90 -17.37
C PRO A 108 0.44 -9.39 -17.52
N SER A 109 0.02 -10.24 -16.59
CA SER A 109 0.28 -11.69 -16.66
C SER A 109 -0.63 -12.43 -17.65
N GLY A 110 -1.63 -11.76 -18.19
CA GLY A 110 -2.68 -12.37 -19.01
C GLY A 110 -3.76 -13.08 -18.19
N ASP A 111 -3.60 -13.15 -16.86
CA ASP A 111 -4.64 -13.59 -15.92
C ASP A 111 -5.16 -12.37 -15.13
N PRO A 112 -6.38 -11.90 -15.43
CA PRO A 112 -6.98 -10.76 -14.74
C PRO A 112 -7.03 -10.92 -13.22
N ASN A 113 -7.28 -12.12 -12.71
CA ASN A 113 -7.37 -12.35 -11.28
C ASN A 113 -6.01 -12.21 -10.60
N LYS A 114 -4.95 -12.66 -11.26
CA LYS A 114 -3.59 -12.52 -10.76
C LYS A 114 -3.14 -11.06 -10.78
N ASP A 115 -3.46 -10.34 -11.83
CA ASP A 115 -3.10 -8.92 -11.98
C ASP A 115 -3.87 -8.05 -10.97
N ILE A 116 -5.17 -8.29 -10.77
CA ILE A 116 -5.98 -7.60 -9.76
C ILE A 116 -5.46 -7.88 -8.36
N ARG A 117 -5.18 -9.14 -8.01
CA ARG A 117 -4.62 -9.48 -6.68
C ARG A 117 -3.28 -8.81 -6.43
N ALA A 118 -2.41 -8.71 -7.45
CA ALA A 118 -1.14 -8.00 -7.31
C ALA A 118 -1.34 -6.49 -7.04
N HIS A 119 -2.36 -5.88 -7.64
CA HIS A 119 -2.74 -4.50 -7.36
C HIS A 119 -3.33 -4.31 -5.96
N LEU A 120 -4.20 -5.23 -5.52
CA LEU A 120 -4.82 -5.17 -4.20
C LEU A 120 -3.86 -5.48 -3.05
N LEU A 121 -2.81 -6.28 -3.29
CA LEU A 121 -1.86 -6.69 -2.26
C LEU A 121 -1.20 -5.51 -1.52
N ALA A 122 -0.98 -4.38 -2.21
CA ALA A 122 -0.42 -3.19 -1.57
C ALA A 122 -1.40 -2.58 -0.56
N VAL A 123 -2.68 -2.50 -0.93
CA VAL A 123 -3.76 -2.01 -0.07
C VAL A 123 -4.00 -2.97 1.08
N ASP A 124 -4.05 -4.28 0.81
CA ASP A 124 -4.26 -5.30 1.83
C ASP A 124 -3.17 -5.27 2.91
N ARG A 125 -1.91 -5.00 2.51
CA ARG A 125 -0.81 -4.85 3.48
C ARG A 125 -0.98 -3.64 4.38
N GLU A 126 -1.34 -2.49 3.83
CA GLU A 126 -1.59 -1.29 4.62
C GLU A 126 -2.73 -1.52 5.63
N HIS A 127 -3.80 -2.18 5.19
CA HIS A 127 -4.91 -2.56 6.07
C HIS A 127 -4.47 -3.53 7.18
N VAL A 128 -3.66 -4.53 6.85
CA VAL A 128 -3.12 -5.49 7.84
C VAL A 128 -2.25 -4.79 8.87
N ASP A 129 -1.40 -3.83 8.45
CA ASP A 129 -0.55 -3.08 9.37
C ASP A 129 -1.38 -2.21 10.33
N VAL A 130 -2.44 -1.58 9.85
CA VAL A 130 -3.38 -0.80 10.68
C VAL A 130 -4.09 -1.70 11.69
N LEU A 131 -4.58 -2.88 11.25
CA LEU A 131 -5.22 -3.85 12.13
C LEU A 131 -4.24 -4.38 13.19
N ALA A 132 -3.02 -4.72 12.79
CA ALA A 132 -1.98 -5.18 13.70
C ALA A 132 -1.67 -4.12 14.78
N LYS A 133 -1.56 -2.85 14.38
CA LYS A 133 -1.39 -1.75 15.32
C LYS A 133 -2.56 -1.62 16.29
N ARG A 134 -3.80 -1.67 15.79
CA ARG A 134 -5.00 -1.58 16.64
C ARG A 134 -5.10 -2.73 17.64
N VAL A 135 -4.74 -3.95 17.23
CA VAL A 135 -4.70 -5.13 18.12
C VAL A 135 -3.65 -4.95 19.22
N LEU A 136 -2.47 -4.44 18.88
CA LEU A 136 -1.42 -4.16 19.87
C LEU A 136 -1.87 -3.08 20.88
N ASP A 137 -2.54 -2.03 20.42
CA ASP A 137 -3.05 -0.96 21.28
C ASP A 137 -4.13 -1.50 22.24
N LEU A 138 -5.08 -2.28 21.74
CA LEU A 138 -6.09 -2.93 22.58
C LEU A 138 -5.47 -3.87 23.62
N ASN A 139 -4.45 -4.65 23.23
CA ASN A 139 -3.74 -5.50 24.18
C ASN A 139 -3.03 -4.70 25.28
N ARG A 140 -2.48 -3.52 24.94
CA ARG A 140 -1.87 -2.61 25.93
C ARG A 140 -2.90 -2.03 26.90
N GLU A 141 -4.12 -1.77 26.43
CA GLU A 141 -5.22 -1.29 27.28
C GLU A 141 -5.83 -2.38 28.17
N LEU A 142 -6.00 -3.60 27.64
CA LEU A 142 -6.68 -4.70 28.34
C LEU A 142 -5.79 -5.40 29.36
N ARG A 143 -4.49 -5.61 29.05
CA ARG A 143 -3.55 -6.29 29.94
C ARG A 143 -3.50 -5.70 31.37
N PRO A 144 -3.39 -4.38 31.59
CA PRO A 144 -3.38 -3.82 32.94
C PRO A 144 -4.73 -4.02 33.65
N ARG A 145 -5.86 -3.94 32.93
CA ARG A 145 -7.19 -4.18 33.52
C ARG A 145 -7.35 -5.63 33.99
N VAL A 146 -6.88 -6.59 33.20
CA VAL A 146 -6.87 -8.02 33.59
C VAL A 146 -6.00 -8.24 34.83
N ASN A 147 -4.83 -7.59 34.89
CA ASN A 147 -3.95 -7.67 36.05
C ASN A 147 -4.62 -7.07 37.31
N GLU A 148 -5.33 -5.96 37.18
CA GLU A 148 -6.05 -5.33 38.29
C GLU A 148 -7.17 -6.24 38.81
N VAL A 149 -7.98 -6.82 37.92
CA VAL A 149 -9.02 -7.79 38.32
C VAL A 149 -8.40 -8.98 39.04
N SER A 150 -7.28 -9.51 38.53
CA SER A 150 -6.57 -10.64 39.15
C SER A 150 -6.03 -10.29 40.55
N LYS A 151 -5.61 -9.03 40.74
CA LYS A 151 -5.15 -8.53 42.04
C LYS A 151 -6.32 -8.41 43.02
N GLN A 152 -7.44 -7.83 42.59
CA GLN A 152 -8.65 -7.72 43.40
C GLN A 152 -9.19 -9.09 43.80
N GLU A 153 -9.15 -10.08 42.90
CA GLU A 153 -9.57 -11.44 43.21
C GLU A 153 -8.71 -12.08 44.30
N ARG A 154 -7.39 -11.83 44.31
CA ARG A 154 -6.51 -12.31 45.38
C ARG A 154 -6.83 -11.64 46.71
N LEU A 155 -7.00 -10.32 46.73
CA LEU A 155 -7.36 -9.58 47.94
C LEU A 155 -8.66 -10.10 48.55
N LEU A 156 -9.70 -10.30 47.72
CA LEU A 156 -10.97 -10.86 48.18
C LEU A 156 -10.81 -12.28 48.77
N ARG A 157 -9.96 -13.12 48.19
CA ARG A 157 -9.68 -14.47 48.74
C ARG A 157 -8.96 -14.39 50.08
N ASP A 158 -8.00 -13.47 50.22
CA ASP A 158 -7.25 -13.27 51.46
C ASP A 158 -8.18 -12.75 52.57
N GLU A 159 -8.97 -11.71 52.30
CA GLU A 159 -9.98 -11.16 53.22
C GLU A 159 -11.00 -12.23 53.63
N PHE A 160 -11.49 -13.04 52.70
CA PHE A 160 -12.41 -14.13 53.00
C PHE A 160 -11.78 -15.21 53.90
N THR A 161 -10.49 -15.48 53.73
CA THR A 161 -9.75 -16.43 54.55
C THR A 161 -9.56 -15.90 55.98
N GLU A 162 -9.27 -14.61 56.11
CA GLU A 162 -9.17 -13.93 57.41
C GLU A 162 -10.53 -13.92 58.14
N LEU A 163 -11.62 -13.59 57.44
CA LEU A 163 -12.98 -13.66 57.99
C LEU A 163 -13.32 -15.06 58.49
N ARG A 164 -12.93 -16.11 57.76
CA ARG A 164 -13.13 -17.50 58.20
C ARG A 164 -12.32 -17.84 59.45
N LEU A 165 -11.09 -17.34 59.56
CA LEU A 165 -10.27 -17.51 60.76
C LEU A 165 -10.87 -16.81 61.97
N MET A 166 -11.31 -15.56 61.81
CA MET A 166 -11.98 -14.81 62.88
C MET A 166 -13.29 -15.48 63.31
N LEU A 167 -14.10 -15.97 62.37
CA LEU A 167 -15.32 -16.71 62.68
C LEU A 167 -15.02 -17.93 63.55
N LYS A 168 -14.00 -18.71 63.18
CA LYS A 168 -13.56 -19.86 63.97
C LYS A 168 -13.11 -19.48 65.37
N GLN A 169 -12.34 -18.40 65.51
CA GLN A 169 -11.91 -17.90 66.82
C GLN A 169 -13.09 -17.46 67.69
N VAL A 170 -14.10 -16.81 67.10
CA VAL A 170 -15.33 -16.43 67.81
C VAL A 170 -16.12 -17.66 68.25
N ASP A 171 -16.25 -18.68 67.39
CA ASP A 171 -16.90 -19.94 67.74
C ASP A 171 -16.17 -20.66 68.90
N ASP A 172 -14.84 -20.71 68.85
CA ASP A 172 -14.01 -21.30 69.91
C ASP A 172 -14.17 -20.54 71.24
N LEU A 173 -14.20 -19.20 71.20
CA LEU A 173 -14.43 -18.36 72.38
C LEU A 173 -15.86 -18.53 72.93
N LEU A 174 -16.87 -18.61 72.07
CA LEU A 174 -18.25 -18.87 72.49
C LEU A 174 -18.39 -20.24 73.16
N ALA A 175 -17.70 -21.26 72.64
CA ALA A 175 -17.65 -22.58 73.28
C ALA A 175 -17.02 -22.48 74.68
N LEU A 176 -15.90 -21.77 74.82
CA LEU A 176 -15.22 -21.56 76.10
C LEU A 176 -16.08 -20.77 77.10
N VAL A 177 -16.74 -19.69 76.68
CA VAL A 177 -17.67 -18.92 77.53
C VAL A 177 -18.82 -19.80 78.00
N ARG A 178 -19.38 -20.65 77.13
CA ARG A 178 -20.43 -21.60 77.52
C ARG A 178 -19.94 -22.64 78.52
N GLU A 179 -18.69 -23.10 78.43
CA GLU A 179 -18.09 -24.00 79.41
C GLU A 179 -17.85 -23.31 80.76
N VAL A 180 -17.38 -22.06 80.75
CA VAL A 180 -17.18 -21.27 81.97
C VAL A 180 -18.52 -20.96 82.64
N ASP A 181 -19.56 -20.58 81.90
CA ASP A 181 -20.90 -20.31 82.44
C ASP A 181 -21.54 -21.57 83.06
N LYS A 182 -21.36 -22.73 82.42
CA LYS A 182 -21.71 -24.04 83.01
C LYS A 182 -20.94 -24.33 84.29
N SER A 183 -19.67 -23.93 84.39
CA SER A 183 -18.83 -24.16 85.57
C SER A 183 -19.18 -23.20 86.72
N CYS A 184 -19.51 -21.94 86.41
CA CYS A 184 -19.90 -20.93 87.40
C CYS A 184 -21.31 -21.16 87.96
N SER A 185 -22.22 -21.79 87.21
CA SER A 185 -23.55 -22.15 87.70
C SER A 185 -23.56 -23.27 88.77
N PHE A 186 -22.45 -24.00 88.95
CA PHE A 186 -22.23 -24.90 90.10
C PHE A 186 -21.84 -24.18 91.40
N LEU A 187 -21.49 -22.89 91.35
CA LEU A 187 -21.12 -22.09 92.53
C LEU A 187 -22.28 -21.23 93.05
N ARG A 188 -23.53 -21.64 92.85
CA ARG A 188 -24.64 -21.08 93.64
C ARG A 188 -24.51 -21.62 95.08
N PRO A 189 -24.37 -20.76 96.10
CA PRO A 189 -24.51 -21.22 97.49
C PRO A 189 -25.96 -21.66 97.66
N THR A 190 -26.18 -22.96 97.75
CA THR A 190 -27.45 -23.55 98.19
C THR A 190 -27.24 -24.11 99.59
N ASP A 191 -28.02 -23.56 100.51
CA ASP A 191 -28.47 -24.13 101.78
C ASP A 191 -27.42 -24.33 102.89
N ILE A 192 -27.14 -23.24 103.63
CA ILE A 192 -26.79 -23.36 105.05
C ILE A 192 -28.09 -23.76 105.77
N GLU A 193 -28.26 -25.06 106.04
CA GLU A 193 -29.25 -25.54 106.99
C GLU A 193 -28.94 -24.97 108.39
N ILE A 194 -29.85 -24.12 108.88
CA ILE A 194 -29.92 -23.74 110.29
C ILE A 194 -30.37 -24.98 111.06
N ILE A 195 -29.43 -25.71 111.65
CA ILE A 195 -29.74 -26.77 112.62
C ILE A 195 -30.15 -26.09 113.92
N SER A 196 -31.45 -26.10 114.21
CA SER A 196 -31.99 -25.81 115.54
C SER A 196 -32.04 -27.10 116.35
N ARG A 197 -31.24 -27.17 117.43
CA ARG A 197 -31.51 -27.93 118.66
C ARG A 197 -30.60 -27.46 119.78
#